data_AF-A0A929Q2P5-F1
#
_entry.id   AF-A0A929Q2P5-F1
#
_cell.length_a   1.000
_cell.length_b   1.000
_cell.length_c   1.000
_cell.angle_alpha   90.00
_cell.angle_beta   90.00
_cell.angle_gamma   90.00
#
_symmetry.space_group_name_H-M   'P 1'
#
loop_
_entity.id
_entity.type
_entity.pdbx_description
1 polymer ?
#
loop_
_entity_poly.entity_id
_entity_poly.type
_entity_poly.pdbx_seq_one_letter_code
_entity_poly.pdbx_strand_id
1 'polypeptide(L)'
;MSVSAGQFSVPVSDLGRVLSKGPLGARLLDETVVWRIRIPRVLLGLLVGAALGVGGALMQAVFANPLAEPSVIGVTSGAGVGAAFVLVTGWNFLGGSTVPLAAFIAGLGLLVSISMAGTLDLLALGDRAAGHVGIDVQRLRFAAITTATLLTAGAVSYAGLIDFVGLVIPHIVRTIVGPANKILIPASALGGAVLVAGADMVARTAVNFADLPIGIFTALVGGPTFFILLRRLMKRGGMQ
;
A
#
# COMPACT_ATOMS: atom_id res chain seq x y z
N MET A 1 -11.86 -12.43 9.32
CA MET A 1 -11.25 -13.54 8.58
C MET A 1 -9.73 -13.60 8.78
N SER A 2 -8.97 -12.54 8.49
CA SER A 2 -7.49 -12.58 8.70
C SER A 2 -7.07 -12.71 10.18
N VAL A 3 -7.84 -12.17 11.14
CA VAL A 3 -7.54 -12.31 12.59
C VAL A 3 -7.79 -13.74 13.11
N SER A 4 -8.78 -14.43 12.55
CA SER A 4 -9.19 -15.78 12.95
C SER A 4 -8.35 -16.89 12.30
N ALA A 5 -7.81 -16.64 11.10
CA ALA A 5 -7.00 -17.61 10.36
C ALA A 5 -5.50 -17.49 10.72
N GLY A 6 -4.89 -18.61 11.10
CA GLY A 6 -3.46 -18.73 11.41
C GLY A 6 -3.14 -20.08 12.05
N GLN A 7 -1.86 -20.35 12.32
CA GLN A 7 -1.40 -21.64 12.84
C GLN A 7 -2.07 -22.07 14.16
N PHE A 8 -2.59 -21.13 14.95
CA PHE A 8 -3.52 -21.39 16.06
C PHE A 8 -4.92 -20.94 15.65
N SER A 9 -5.80 -21.88 15.27
CA SER A 9 -7.16 -21.52 14.85
C SER A 9 -7.98 -21.09 16.07
N VAL A 10 -8.31 -19.80 16.16
CA VAL A 10 -9.23 -19.30 17.18
C VAL A 10 -10.64 -19.37 16.57
N PRO A 11 -11.57 -20.16 17.16
CA PRO A 11 -12.94 -20.24 16.67
C PRO A 11 -13.58 -18.85 16.58
N VAL A 12 -14.33 -18.58 15.51
CA VAL A 12 -14.98 -17.28 15.27
C VAL A 12 -15.95 -16.91 16.41
N SER A 13 -16.49 -17.91 17.11
CA SER A 13 -17.33 -17.76 18.30
C SER A 13 -16.59 -17.15 19.51
N ASP A 14 -15.28 -17.41 19.64
CA ASP A 14 -14.48 -16.92 20.77
C ASP A 14 -13.84 -15.55 20.51
N LEU A 15 -13.89 -15.09 19.25
CA LEU A 15 -13.28 -13.83 18.83
C LEU A 15 -13.81 -12.64 19.64
N GLY A 16 -15.12 -12.58 19.89
CA GLY A 16 -15.74 -11.51 20.66
C GLY A 16 -15.25 -11.44 22.11
N ARG A 17 -15.02 -12.60 22.73
CA ARG A 17 -14.53 -12.72 24.11
C ARG A 17 -13.03 -12.39 24.24
N VAL A 18 -12.24 -12.72 23.22
CA VAL A 18 -10.82 -12.38 23.13
C VAL A 18 -10.63 -10.89 22.85
N LEU A 19 -11.47 -10.28 22.01
CA LEU A 19 -11.45 -8.85 21.71
C LEU A 19 -11.93 -7.99 22.88
N SER A 20 -12.90 -8.44 23.69
CA SER A 20 -13.43 -7.63 24.80
C SER A 20 -12.46 -7.45 25.98
N LYS A 21 -11.40 -8.27 26.09
CA LYS A 21 -10.43 -8.20 27.19
C LYS A 21 -9.30 -7.19 26.98
N GLY A 22 -9.08 -6.76 25.74
CA GLY A 22 -8.06 -5.79 25.38
C GLY A 22 -6.60 -6.29 25.50
N PRO A 23 -5.63 -5.49 25.03
CA PRO A 23 -4.22 -5.89 24.89
C PRO A 23 -3.47 -6.09 26.21
N LEU A 24 -3.96 -5.50 27.31
CA LEU A 24 -3.36 -5.58 28.64
C LEU A 24 -4.03 -6.65 29.53
N GLY A 25 -5.18 -7.19 29.13
CA GLY A 25 -5.97 -8.18 29.88
C GLY A 25 -5.81 -9.62 29.40
N ALA A 26 -5.06 -9.84 28.31
CA ALA A 26 -4.80 -11.16 27.74
C ALA A 26 -3.93 -12.00 28.69
N ARG A 27 -4.49 -13.08 29.26
CA ARG A 27 -3.77 -14.00 30.18
C ARG A 27 -3.50 -15.37 29.55
N LEU A 28 -4.26 -15.74 28.53
CA LEU A 28 -4.08 -16.99 27.79
C LEU A 28 -3.12 -16.78 26.61
N LEU A 29 -2.40 -17.84 26.23
CA LEU A 29 -1.48 -17.80 25.09
C LEU A 29 -2.21 -17.37 23.80
N ASP A 30 -3.42 -17.88 23.58
CA ASP A 30 -4.24 -17.54 22.41
C ASP A 30 -4.61 -16.04 22.35
N GLU A 31 -4.97 -15.46 23.50
CA GLU A 31 -5.31 -14.03 23.61
C GLU A 31 -4.07 -13.16 23.34
N THR A 32 -2.92 -13.59 23.85
CA THR A 32 -1.64 -12.86 23.70
C THR A 32 -1.18 -12.89 22.25
N VAL A 33 -1.28 -14.04 21.58
CA VAL A 33 -0.94 -14.17 20.15
C VAL A 33 -1.83 -13.27 19.29
N VAL A 34 -3.14 -13.24 19.54
CA VAL A 34 -4.06 -12.38 18.78
C VAL A 34 -3.71 -10.90 18.95
N TRP A 35 -3.56 -10.43 20.18
CA TRP A 35 -3.34 -9.00 20.47
C TRP A 35 -1.92 -8.51 20.20
N ARG A 36 -0.89 -9.31 20.48
CA ARG A 36 0.51 -8.89 20.36
C ARG A 36 1.15 -9.24 19.03
N ILE A 37 0.63 -10.22 18.31
CA ILE A 37 1.23 -10.71 17.06
C ILE A 37 0.30 -10.47 15.88
N ARG A 38 -0.96 -10.92 15.95
CA ARG A 38 -1.86 -10.89 14.77
C ARG A 38 -2.39 -9.50 14.45
N ILE A 39 -3.01 -8.83 15.41
CA ILE A 39 -3.65 -7.53 15.19
C ILE A 39 -2.64 -6.49 14.66
N PRO A 40 -1.45 -6.30 15.28
CA PRO A 40 -0.47 -5.34 14.77
C PRO A 40 -0.06 -5.64 13.33
N ARG A 41 0.20 -6.91 13.01
CA ARG A 41 0.63 -7.31 11.66
C ARG A 41 -0.48 -7.13 10.62
N VAL A 42 -1.74 -7.43 10.96
CA VAL A 42 -2.88 -7.19 10.07
C VAL A 42 -3.08 -5.69 9.82
N LEU A 43 -3.02 -4.87 10.87
CA LEU A 43 -3.14 -3.41 10.73
C LEU A 43 -2.01 -2.83 9.87
N LEU A 44 -0.79 -3.31 10.06
CA LEU A 44 0.36 -2.90 9.25
C LEU A 44 0.21 -3.36 7.80
N GLY A 45 -0.24 -4.59 7.55
CA GLY A 45 -0.51 -5.08 6.20
C GLY A 45 -1.57 -4.24 5.47
N LEU A 46 -2.65 -3.87 6.17
CA LEU A 46 -3.69 -2.98 5.63
C LEU A 46 -3.11 -1.60 5.28
N LEU A 47 -2.31 -1.01 6.18
CA LEU A 47 -1.72 0.31 6.00
C LEU A 47 -0.68 0.32 4.88
N VAL A 48 0.20 -0.70 4.82
CA VAL A 48 1.17 -0.91 3.73
C VAL A 48 0.45 -1.04 2.39
N GLY A 49 -0.60 -1.88 2.32
CA GLY A 49 -1.38 -2.04 1.11
C GLY A 49 -2.06 -0.75 0.67
N ALA A 50 -2.64 0.00 1.60
CA ALA A 50 -3.24 1.31 1.32
C ALA A 50 -2.20 2.32 0.80
N ALA A 51 -1.03 2.40 1.44
CA ALA A 51 0.06 3.29 1.07
C ALA A 51 0.58 2.99 -0.35
N LEU A 52 0.80 1.72 -0.68
CA LEU A 52 1.25 1.30 -2.02
C LEU A 52 0.19 1.56 -3.10
N GLY A 53 -1.08 1.27 -2.81
CA GLY A 53 -2.19 1.55 -3.72
C GLY A 53 -2.35 3.04 -4.01
N VAL A 54 -2.26 3.89 -2.97
CA VAL A 54 -2.35 5.34 -3.12
C VAL A 54 -1.10 5.91 -3.81
N GLY A 55 0.09 5.48 -3.43
CA GLY A 55 1.33 5.91 -4.08
C GLY A 55 1.30 5.63 -5.58
N GLY A 56 0.82 4.45 -5.96
CA GLY A 56 0.52 4.07 -7.34
C GLY A 56 -0.46 5.02 -8.04
N ALA A 57 -1.62 5.25 -7.44
CA ALA A 57 -2.65 6.12 -8.00
C ALA A 57 -2.16 7.56 -8.22
N LEU A 58 -1.41 8.10 -7.25
CA LEU A 58 -0.79 9.42 -7.33
C LEU A 58 0.22 9.51 -8.48
N MET A 59 1.12 8.54 -8.61
CA MET A 59 2.10 8.52 -9.71
C MET A 59 1.39 8.43 -11.06
N GLN A 60 0.38 7.56 -11.19
CA GLN A 60 -0.38 7.45 -12.43
C GLN A 60 -1.14 8.74 -12.77
N ALA A 61 -1.65 9.46 -11.77
CA ALA A 61 -2.33 10.74 -11.96
C ALA A 61 -1.35 11.85 -12.38
N VAL A 62 -0.21 11.98 -11.70
CA VAL A 62 0.81 13.01 -11.97
C VAL A 62 1.42 12.86 -13.37
N PHE A 63 1.72 11.63 -13.77
CA PHE A 63 2.33 11.35 -15.07
C PHE A 63 1.31 11.12 -16.19
N ALA A 64 0.01 11.16 -15.88
CA ALA A 64 -1.06 10.78 -16.81
C ALA A 64 -0.78 9.45 -17.54
N ASN A 65 -0.13 8.51 -16.84
CA ASN A 65 0.36 7.27 -17.40
C ASN A 65 -0.03 6.10 -16.50
N PRO A 66 -0.88 5.15 -16.95
CA PRO A 66 -1.29 4.00 -16.16
C PRO A 66 -0.13 3.04 -15.81
N LEU A 67 1.04 3.19 -16.45
CA LEU A 67 2.23 2.41 -16.16
C LEU A 67 3.20 3.09 -15.18
N ALA A 68 2.87 4.29 -14.70
CA ALA A 68 3.72 4.96 -13.71
C ALA A 68 3.63 4.26 -12.36
N GLU A 69 4.78 3.90 -11.81
CA GLU A 69 4.92 3.26 -10.50
C GLU A 69 5.91 4.05 -9.64
N PRO A 70 5.65 4.23 -8.33
CA PRO A 70 6.57 4.90 -7.41
C PRO A 70 7.99 4.33 -7.39
N SER A 71 8.18 3.04 -7.68
CA SER A 71 9.50 2.39 -7.69
C SER A 71 10.43 2.94 -8.78
N VAL A 72 9.88 3.48 -9.88
CA VAL A 72 10.65 3.96 -11.04
C VAL A 72 11.54 5.17 -10.70
N ILE A 73 11.14 6.00 -9.73
CA ILE A 73 11.93 7.18 -9.31
C ILE A 73 12.98 6.85 -8.23
N GLY A 74 13.29 5.56 -8.03
CA GLY A 74 14.37 5.09 -7.15
C GLY A 74 13.99 4.94 -5.67
N VAL A 75 12.71 5.07 -5.31
CA VAL A 75 12.23 4.96 -3.91
C VAL A 75 12.61 3.61 -3.30
N THR A 76 12.44 2.54 -4.07
CA THR A 76 12.70 1.17 -3.65
C THR A 76 14.17 0.95 -3.32
N SER A 77 15.07 1.41 -4.20
CA SER A 77 16.52 1.36 -3.98
C SER A 77 16.93 2.21 -2.78
N GLY A 78 16.37 3.41 -2.65
CA GLY A 78 16.63 4.31 -1.51
C GLY A 78 16.18 3.71 -0.18
N ALA A 79 14.98 3.11 -0.14
CA ALA A 79 14.48 2.41 1.04
C ALA A 79 15.33 1.19 1.40
N GLY A 80 15.80 0.43 0.40
CA GLY A 80 16.69 -0.70 0.59
C GLY A 80 18.05 -0.31 1.19
N VAL A 81 18.67 0.75 0.65
CA VAL A 81 19.92 1.31 1.21
C VAL A 81 19.72 1.84 2.62
N GLY A 82 18.62 2.57 2.87
CA GLY A 82 18.27 3.07 4.21
C GLY A 82 18.08 1.96 5.23
N ALA A 83 17.37 0.89 4.86
CA ALA A 83 17.19 -0.28 5.71
C ALA A 83 18.53 -0.97 6.00
N ALA A 84 19.37 -1.19 4.98
CA ALA A 84 20.69 -1.77 5.15
C ALA A 84 21.59 -0.93 6.07
N PHE A 85 21.56 0.40 5.93
CA PHE A 85 22.31 1.32 6.78
C PHE A 85 21.90 1.18 8.25
N VAL A 86 20.60 1.19 8.55
CA VAL A 86 20.08 1.02 9.91
C VAL A 86 20.47 -0.33 10.49
N LEU A 87 20.41 -1.40 9.69
CA LEU A 87 20.80 -2.74 10.11
C LEU A 87 22.30 -2.85 10.43
N VAL A 88 23.17 -2.25 9.59
CA VAL A 88 24.63 -2.30 9.78
C VAL A 88 25.09 -1.41 10.94
N THR A 89 24.53 -0.22 11.08
CA THR A 89 24.93 0.75 12.11
C THR A 89 24.26 0.50 13.46
N GLY A 90 23.19 -0.30 13.50
CA GLY A 90 22.36 -0.48 14.70
C GLY A 90 21.61 0.79 15.11
N TRP A 91 21.46 1.76 14.20
CA TRP A 91 20.89 3.07 14.49
C TRP A 91 19.42 2.95 14.91
N ASN A 92 19.12 3.20 16.19
CA ASN A 92 17.77 3.14 16.73
C ASN A 92 17.33 4.52 17.22
N PHE A 93 16.71 5.31 16.33
CA PHE A 93 16.36 6.71 16.62
C PHE A 93 15.30 6.84 17.74
N LEU A 94 14.27 5.98 17.74
CA LEU A 94 13.11 6.07 18.66
C LEU A 94 12.73 4.71 19.30
N GLY A 95 13.58 3.69 19.16
CA GLY A 95 13.31 2.34 19.66
C GLY A 95 11.92 1.81 19.26
N GLY A 96 11.13 1.36 20.23
CA GLY A 96 9.79 0.82 20.02
C GLY A 96 8.74 1.83 19.50
N SER A 97 9.01 3.13 19.57
CA SER A 97 8.08 4.18 19.11
C SER A 97 8.18 4.46 17.60
N THR A 98 9.15 3.86 16.92
CA THR A 98 9.33 3.99 15.45
C THR A 98 8.11 3.50 14.68
N VAL A 99 7.55 2.34 15.03
CA VAL A 99 6.43 1.72 14.30
C VAL A 99 5.14 2.53 14.45
N PRO A 100 4.69 2.95 15.65
CA PRO A 100 3.53 3.82 15.79
C PRO A 100 3.67 5.16 15.08
N LEU A 101 4.86 5.76 15.13
CA LEU A 101 5.12 7.05 14.46
C LEU A 101 5.07 6.89 12.95
N ALA A 102 5.67 5.85 12.39
CA ALA A 102 5.61 5.55 10.96
C ALA A 102 4.17 5.31 10.49
N ALA A 103 3.37 4.58 11.28
CA ALA A 103 1.95 4.37 10.99
C ALA A 103 1.16 5.69 11.02
N PHE A 104 1.45 6.57 11.97
CA PHE A 104 0.83 7.89 12.03
C PHE A 104 1.17 8.76 10.81
N ILE A 105 2.44 8.81 10.42
CA ILE A 105 2.90 9.55 9.23
C ILE A 105 2.25 8.99 7.96
N ALA A 106 2.15 7.67 7.82
CA ALA A 106 1.46 7.05 6.69
C ALA A 106 -0.04 7.41 6.66
N GLY A 107 -0.70 7.42 7.82
CA GLY A 107 -2.09 7.89 7.94
C GLY A 107 -2.26 9.35 7.47
N LEU A 108 -1.36 10.25 7.87
CA LEU A 108 -1.35 11.63 7.40
C LEU A 108 -1.12 11.71 5.88
N GLY A 109 -0.18 10.93 5.35
CA GLY A 109 0.06 10.87 3.90
C GLY A 109 -1.15 10.40 3.11
N LEU A 110 -1.91 9.42 3.62
CA LEU A 110 -3.17 8.99 3.03
C LEU A 110 -4.22 10.11 3.03
N LEU A 111 -4.37 10.84 4.14
CA LEU A 111 -5.30 11.97 4.23
C LEU A 111 -4.93 13.11 3.26
N VAL A 112 -3.64 13.44 3.18
CA VAL A 112 -3.11 14.43 2.24
C VAL A 112 -3.35 13.99 0.79
N SER A 113 -3.23 12.70 0.49
CA SER A 113 -3.52 12.15 -0.84
C SER A 113 -4.99 12.31 -1.22
N ILE A 114 -5.91 12.10 -0.27
CA ILE A 114 -7.35 12.28 -0.50
C ILE A 114 -7.69 13.76 -0.71
N SER A 115 -7.07 14.67 0.04
CA SER A 115 -7.36 16.11 -0.10
C SER A 115 -6.92 16.68 -1.45
N MET A 116 -5.82 16.18 -2.03
CA MET A 116 -5.36 16.60 -3.36
C MET A 116 -6.04 15.88 -4.53
N ALA A 117 -6.87 14.86 -4.27
CA ALA A 117 -7.48 14.02 -5.30
C ALA A 117 -8.29 14.81 -6.33
N GLY A 118 -9.08 15.79 -5.89
CA GLY A 118 -9.87 16.63 -6.80
C GLY A 118 -9.01 17.56 -7.66
N THR A 119 -7.89 18.03 -7.13
CA THR A 119 -6.96 18.90 -7.85
C THR A 119 -6.18 18.13 -8.91
N LEU A 120 -5.91 16.84 -8.66
CA LEU A 120 -5.29 15.94 -9.64
C LEU A 120 -6.21 15.66 -10.85
N ASP A 121 -7.53 15.68 -10.66
CA ASP A 121 -8.48 15.58 -11.79
C ASP A 121 -8.35 16.76 -12.74
N LEU A 122 -8.10 17.97 -12.22
CA LEU A 122 -7.87 19.16 -13.04
C LEU A 122 -6.56 19.09 -13.81
N LEU A 123 -5.53 18.45 -13.25
CA LEU A 123 -4.28 18.18 -13.94
C LEU A 123 -4.48 17.26 -15.15
N ALA A 124 -5.43 16.33 -15.09
CA ALA A 124 -5.76 15.44 -16.21
C ALA A 124 -6.40 16.17 -17.40
N LEU A 125 -6.99 17.35 -17.19
CA LEU A 125 -7.47 18.23 -18.29
C LEU A 125 -6.33 18.99 -18.98
N GLY A 126 -5.12 18.93 -18.43
CA GLY A 126 -3.90 19.54 -18.96
C GLY A 126 -3.42 20.73 -18.13
N ASP A 127 -2.10 20.97 -18.20
CA ASP A 127 -1.41 21.96 -17.37
C ASP A 127 -1.96 23.39 -17.56
N ARG A 128 -2.30 23.75 -18.81
CA ARG A 128 -2.86 25.07 -19.11
C ARG A 128 -4.24 25.23 -18.48
N ALA A 129 -5.12 24.24 -18.60
CA ALA A 129 -6.48 24.30 -18.03
C ALA A 129 -6.43 24.42 -16.50
N ALA A 130 -5.59 23.62 -15.83
CA ALA A 130 -5.38 23.69 -14.39
C ALA A 130 -4.87 25.07 -13.92
N GLY A 131 -3.95 25.67 -14.69
CA GLY A 131 -3.41 27.00 -14.38
C GLY A 131 -4.46 28.12 -14.42
N HIS A 132 -5.44 28.05 -15.34
CA HIS A 132 -6.52 29.06 -15.43
C HIS A 132 -7.50 29.00 -14.24
N VAL A 133 -7.58 27.85 -13.56
CA VAL A 133 -8.36 27.67 -12.32
C VAL A 133 -7.57 28.16 -11.08
N GLY A 134 -6.33 28.66 -11.27
CA GLY A 134 -5.50 29.22 -10.21
C GLY A 134 -4.65 28.19 -9.46
N ILE A 135 -4.47 27.00 -10.02
CA ILE A 135 -3.67 25.93 -9.41
C ILE A 135 -2.21 26.02 -9.87
N ASP A 136 -1.29 26.02 -8.91
CA ASP A 136 0.14 25.86 -9.19
C ASP A 136 0.45 24.38 -9.48
N VAL A 137 0.53 24.05 -10.76
CA VAL A 137 0.80 22.70 -11.27
C VAL A 137 2.12 22.13 -10.74
N GLN A 138 3.17 22.96 -10.65
CA GLN A 138 4.49 22.51 -10.21
C GLN A 138 4.46 22.10 -8.74
N ARG A 139 3.83 22.91 -7.89
CA ARG A 139 3.65 22.59 -6.46
C ARG A 139 2.79 21.35 -6.27
N LEU A 140 1.72 21.20 -7.05
CA LEU A 140 0.85 20.02 -6.97
C LEU A 140 1.60 18.74 -7.34
N ARG A 141 2.34 18.74 -8.47
CA ARG A 141 3.14 17.59 -8.90
C ARG A 141 4.19 17.24 -7.86
N PHE A 142 4.92 18.25 -7.36
CA PHE A 142 5.92 18.04 -6.33
C PHE A 142 5.31 17.43 -5.05
N ALA A 143 4.22 18.02 -4.54
CA ALA A 143 3.53 17.52 -3.36
C ALA A 143 3.00 16.08 -3.54
N ALA A 144 2.44 15.77 -4.71
CA ALA A 144 1.95 14.43 -5.02
C ALA A 144 3.09 13.40 -5.13
N ILE A 145 4.19 13.73 -5.81
CA ILE A 145 5.37 12.86 -5.91
C ILE A 145 5.99 12.64 -4.54
N THR A 146 6.16 13.68 -3.73
CA THR A 146 6.70 13.56 -2.37
C THR A 146 5.79 12.69 -1.50
N THR A 147 4.47 12.88 -1.56
CA THR A 147 3.51 12.08 -0.78
C THR A 147 3.54 10.61 -1.21
N ALA A 148 3.53 10.34 -2.52
CA ALA A 148 3.64 8.98 -3.07
C ALA A 148 4.96 8.32 -2.67
N THR A 149 6.05 9.07 -2.71
CA THR A 149 7.39 8.61 -2.32
C THR A 149 7.45 8.27 -0.84
N LEU A 150 6.96 9.13 0.04
CA LEU A 150 6.95 8.90 1.49
C LEU A 150 6.09 7.69 1.87
N LEU A 151 4.90 7.57 1.28
CA LEU A 151 4.01 6.42 1.50
C LEU A 151 4.65 5.11 1.04
N THR A 152 5.24 5.11 -0.16
CA THR A 152 5.88 3.92 -0.73
C THR A 152 7.15 3.56 0.04
N ALA A 153 8.01 4.53 0.34
CA ALA A 153 9.25 4.31 1.11
C ALA A 153 8.96 3.74 2.49
N GLY A 154 7.98 4.31 3.21
CA GLY A 154 7.57 3.82 4.51
C GLY A 154 7.01 2.39 4.46
N ALA A 155 6.20 2.10 3.44
CA ALA A 155 5.67 0.76 3.20
C ALA A 155 6.79 -0.27 2.92
N VAL A 156 7.72 0.06 2.01
CA VAL A 156 8.83 -0.82 1.61
C VAL A 156 9.84 -1.01 2.74
N SER A 157 10.12 0.05 3.52
CA SER A 157 11.07 -0.04 4.64
C SER A 157 10.60 -1.02 5.73
N TYR A 158 9.29 -1.21 5.89
CA TYR A 158 8.74 -2.13 6.89
C TYR A 158 8.42 -3.51 6.31
N ALA A 159 7.79 -3.56 5.14
CA ALA A 159 7.28 -4.81 4.56
C ALA A 159 8.27 -5.48 3.58
N GLY A 160 9.38 -4.80 3.27
CA GLY A 160 10.32 -5.21 2.24
C GLY A 160 9.85 -4.85 0.83
N LEU A 161 10.57 -5.39 -0.16
CA LEU A 161 10.26 -5.18 -1.58
C LEU A 161 8.93 -5.84 -1.94
N ILE A 162 7.92 -5.03 -2.25
CA ILE A 162 6.60 -5.48 -2.71
C ILE A 162 6.33 -4.85 -4.07
N ASP A 163 6.47 -5.65 -5.12
CA ASP A 163 6.23 -5.20 -6.48
C ASP A 163 4.74 -5.31 -6.88
N PHE A 164 4.37 -4.57 -7.93
CA PHE A 164 3.09 -4.61 -8.64
C PHE A 164 1.86 -4.03 -7.93
N VAL A 165 1.82 -3.91 -6.60
CA VAL A 165 0.61 -3.40 -5.90
C VAL A 165 0.25 -1.99 -6.37
N GLY A 166 1.23 -1.09 -6.43
CA GLY A 166 1.04 0.30 -6.88
C GLY A 166 0.78 0.44 -8.38
N LEU A 167 1.10 -0.58 -9.18
CA LEU A 167 0.83 -0.58 -10.61
C LEU A 167 -0.57 -1.13 -10.91
N VAL A 168 -0.88 -2.29 -10.31
CA VAL A 168 -2.04 -3.12 -10.65
C VAL A 168 -3.31 -2.63 -10.00
N ILE A 169 -3.28 -2.27 -8.71
CA ILE A 169 -4.49 -1.88 -7.99
C ILE A 169 -5.13 -0.63 -8.58
N PRO A 170 -4.42 0.51 -8.77
CA PRO A 170 -5.05 1.70 -9.33
C PRO A 170 -5.57 1.46 -10.74
N HIS A 171 -4.90 0.60 -11.52
CA HIS A 171 -5.36 0.25 -12.85
C HIS A 171 -6.69 -0.53 -12.81
N ILE A 172 -6.77 -1.60 -12.01
CA ILE A 172 -8.00 -2.38 -11.85
C ILE A 172 -9.14 -1.49 -11.36
N VAL A 173 -8.89 -0.71 -10.31
CA VAL A 173 -9.91 0.19 -9.73
C VAL A 173 -10.37 1.22 -10.77
N ARG A 174 -9.46 1.75 -11.59
CA ARG A 174 -9.81 2.67 -12.69
C ARG A 174 -10.75 2.04 -13.70
N THR A 175 -10.59 0.75 -14.00
CA THR A 175 -11.49 0.05 -14.94
C THR A 175 -12.88 -0.22 -14.36
N ILE A 176 -13.02 -0.28 -13.03
CA ILE A 176 -14.28 -0.58 -12.35
C ILE A 176 -15.05 0.70 -12.03
N VAL A 177 -14.37 1.69 -11.45
CA VAL A 177 -15.00 2.89 -10.86
C VAL A 177 -14.85 4.13 -11.74
N GLY A 178 -13.94 4.09 -12.72
CA GLY A 178 -13.66 5.19 -13.64
C GLY A 178 -12.39 5.98 -13.30
N PRO A 179 -12.08 7.02 -14.09
CA PRO A 179 -10.80 7.74 -14.02
C PRO A 179 -10.73 8.83 -12.94
N ALA A 180 -11.85 9.20 -12.32
CA ALA A 180 -11.90 10.31 -11.37
C ALA A 180 -11.08 10.00 -10.10
N ASN A 181 -10.02 10.78 -9.86
CA ASN A 181 -9.07 10.60 -8.78
C ASN A 181 -9.72 10.73 -7.40
N LYS A 182 -10.77 11.55 -7.26
CA LYS A 182 -11.57 11.65 -6.03
C LYS A 182 -12.09 10.31 -5.53
N ILE A 183 -12.43 9.40 -6.45
CA ILE A 183 -12.92 8.05 -6.09
C ILE A 183 -11.80 7.03 -6.25
N LEU A 184 -10.94 7.19 -7.27
CA LEU A 184 -9.84 6.28 -7.56
C LEU A 184 -8.85 6.15 -6.40
N ILE A 185 -8.43 7.26 -5.78
CA ILE A 185 -7.44 7.25 -4.69
C ILE A 185 -7.94 6.48 -3.47
N PRO A 186 -9.11 6.80 -2.88
CA PRO A 186 -9.61 6.04 -1.73
C PRO A 186 -9.94 4.58 -2.09
N ALA A 187 -10.48 4.32 -3.29
CA ALA A 187 -10.74 2.95 -3.72
C ALA A 187 -9.44 2.15 -3.95
N SER A 188 -8.36 2.79 -4.42
CA SER A 188 -7.03 2.17 -4.54
C SER A 188 -6.41 1.90 -3.18
N ALA A 189 -6.63 2.76 -2.19
CA ALA A 189 -6.21 2.51 -0.82
C ALA A 189 -6.85 1.23 -0.27
N LEU A 190 -8.18 1.09 -0.44
CA LEU A 190 -8.92 -0.09 -0.01
C LEU A 190 -8.51 -1.34 -0.80
N GLY A 191 -8.40 -1.25 -2.12
CA GLY A 191 -7.98 -2.35 -2.97
C GLY A 191 -6.59 -2.88 -2.62
N GLY A 192 -5.65 -1.97 -2.35
CA GLY A 192 -4.30 -2.33 -1.93
C GLY A 192 -4.28 -2.96 -0.54
N ALA A 193 -5.02 -2.40 0.42
CA ALA A 193 -5.17 -2.96 1.75
C ALA A 193 -5.73 -4.39 1.72
N VAL A 194 -6.78 -4.62 0.91
CA VAL A 194 -7.39 -5.95 0.73
C VAL A 194 -6.41 -6.94 0.09
N LEU A 195 -5.70 -6.52 -0.97
CA LEU A 195 -4.73 -7.39 -1.64
C LEU A 195 -3.60 -7.79 -0.71
N VAL A 196 -2.99 -6.84 0.00
CA VAL A 196 -1.86 -7.13 0.90
C VAL A 196 -2.31 -7.93 2.12
N ALA A 197 -3.46 -7.62 2.72
CA ALA A 197 -4.00 -8.42 3.82
C ALA A 197 -4.38 -9.84 3.39
N GLY A 198 -4.87 -10.01 2.15
CA GLY A 198 -5.12 -11.32 1.55
C GLY A 198 -3.84 -12.10 1.30
N ALA A 199 -2.82 -11.45 0.73
CA ALA A 199 -1.51 -12.05 0.49
C ALA A 199 -0.82 -12.48 1.79
N ASP A 200 -0.88 -11.66 2.84
CA ASP A 200 -0.37 -11.99 4.17
C ASP A 200 -1.17 -13.14 4.82
N MET A 201 -2.49 -13.21 4.64
CA MET A 201 -3.29 -14.34 5.10
C MET A 201 -2.86 -15.65 4.41
N VAL A 202 -2.70 -15.64 3.09
CA VAL A 202 -2.28 -16.82 2.32
C VAL A 202 -0.85 -17.23 2.69
N ALA A 203 0.07 -16.27 2.82
CA ALA A 203 1.45 -16.53 3.22
C ALA A 203 1.56 -17.28 4.55
N ARG A 204 0.63 -17.05 5.48
CA ARG A 204 0.59 -17.71 6.79
C ARG A 204 -0.08 -19.07 6.79
N THR A 205 -0.95 -19.36 5.83
CA THR A 205 -1.71 -20.62 5.77
C THR A 205 -1.18 -21.60 4.72
N ALA A 206 -0.36 -21.14 3.78
CA ALA A 206 0.10 -21.96 2.65
C ALA A 206 1.11 -23.05 3.05
N VAL A 207 2.02 -22.76 3.99
CA VAL A 207 3.02 -23.74 4.47
C VAL A 207 3.06 -23.73 5.99
N ASN A 208 2.91 -24.93 6.58
CA ASN A 208 3.02 -25.09 8.03
C ASN A 208 4.48 -24.86 8.47
N PHE A 209 4.68 -24.04 9.49
CA PHE A 209 5.99 -23.71 10.10
C PHE A 209 7.00 -22.94 9.23
N ALA A 210 6.57 -22.35 8.10
CA ALA A 210 7.41 -21.45 7.31
C ALA A 210 6.66 -20.14 6.96
N ASP A 211 7.25 -19.00 7.33
CA ASP A 211 6.76 -17.68 6.92
C ASP A 211 7.24 -17.38 5.50
N LEU A 212 6.35 -17.50 4.52
CA LEU A 212 6.64 -17.16 3.13
C LEU A 212 6.73 -15.62 2.94
N PRO A 213 7.70 -15.12 2.16
CA PRO A 213 7.74 -13.72 1.77
C PRO A 213 6.46 -13.32 1.03
N ILE A 214 5.76 -12.30 1.54
CA ILE A 214 4.47 -11.83 0.99
C ILE A 214 4.62 -11.37 -0.48
N GLY A 215 5.81 -10.88 -0.85
CA GLY A 215 6.15 -10.46 -2.21
C GLY A 215 5.97 -11.55 -3.28
N ILE A 216 6.10 -12.84 -2.92
CA ILE A 216 5.87 -13.95 -3.85
C ILE A 216 4.40 -13.97 -4.29
N PHE A 217 3.47 -13.77 -3.36
CA PHE A 217 2.05 -13.78 -3.64
C PHE A 217 1.58 -12.53 -4.38
N THR A 218 2.11 -11.36 -4.03
CA THR A 218 1.79 -10.13 -4.77
C THR A 218 2.33 -10.17 -6.20
N ALA A 219 3.52 -10.77 -6.42
CA ALA A 219 4.07 -10.98 -7.75
C ALA A 219 3.27 -11.99 -8.59
N LEU A 220 2.76 -13.07 -7.97
CA LEU A 220 1.89 -14.05 -8.64
C LEU A 220 0.57 -13.42 -9.13
N VAL A 221 0.02 -12.46 -8.39
CA VAL A 221 -1.16 -11.69 -8.84
C VAL A 221 -0.76 -10.61 -9.83
N GLY A 222 0.35 -9.92 -9.58
CA GLY A 222 0.80 -8.77 -10.34
C GLY A 222 1.28 -9.10 -11.75
N GLY A 223 2.10 -10.14 -11.88
CA GLY A 223 2.72 -10.56 -13.15
C GLY A 223 1.70 -10.85 -14.26
N PRO A 224 0.69 -11.71 -14.03
CA PRO A 224 -0.36 -11.95 -15.03
C PRO A 224 -1.13 -10.68 -15.39
N THR A 225 -1.45 -9.85 -14.41
CA THR A 225 -2.22 -8.62 -14.63
C THR A 225 -1.44 -7.61 -15.46
N PHE A 226 -0.15 -7.45 -15.17
CA PHE A 226 0.76 -6.62 -15.95
C PHE A 226 0.91 -7.13 -17.39
N PHE A 227 1.07 -8.44 -17.57
CA PHE A 227 1.17 -9.03 -18.90
C PHE A 227 -0.09 -8.83 -19.74
N ILE A 228 -1.28 -8.96 -19.13
CA ILE A 228 -2.56 -8.68 -19.78
C ILE A 228 -2.65 -7.19 -20.17
N LEU A 229 -2.22 -6.29 -19.28
CA LEU A 229 -2.20 -4.86 -19.55
C LEU A 229 -1.30 -4.53 -20.75
N LEU A 230 -0.07 -5.05 -20.78
CA LEU A 230 0.88 -4.85 -21.86
C LEU A 230 0.31 -5.34 -23.20
N ARG A 231 -0.29 -6.55 -23.22
CA ARG A 231 -0.97 -7.08 -24.41
C ARG A 231 -2.10 -6.19 -24.91
N ARG A 232 -2.88 -5.59 -24.02
CA ARG A 232 -3.97 -4.67 -24.40
C ARG A 232 -3.45 -3.35 -24.96
N LEU A 233 -2.37 -2.82 -24.40
CA LEU A 233 -1.72 -1.60 -24.91
C LEU A 233 -1.13 -1.81 -26.30
N MET A 234 -0.41 -2.92 -26.52
CA MET A 234 0.16 -3.25 -27.83
C MET A 234 -0.91 -3.43 -28.91
N LYS A 235 -2.06 -4.05 -28.57
CA LYS A 235 -3.18 -4.19 -29.52
C LYS A 235 -3.83 -2.86 -29.91
N ARG A 236 -3.81 -1.84 -29.05
CA ARG A 236 -4.31 -0.49 -29.37
C ARG A 236 -3.31 0.34 -30.17
N GLY A 237 -2.00 0.15 -29.94
CA GLY A 237 -0.94 0.82 -30.69
C GLY A 237 -0.73 0.26 -32.11
N GLY A 238 -1.25 -0.94 -32.41
CA GLY A 238 -1.24 -1.52 -33.77
C GLY A 238 -2.48 -1.21 -34.62
N MET A 239 -3.38 -0.34 -34.16
CA MET A 239 -4.54 0.16 -34.92
C MET A 239 -4.46 1.68 -35.12
N GLN A 240 -3.28 2.20 -35.44
CA GLN A 240 -3.07 3.54 -35.98
C GLN A 240 -2.15 3.45 -37.18
#